data_AF-A0A074XI28-F1
#
_entry.id   AF-A0A074XI28-F1
#
_cell.length_a   1.000
_cell.length_b   1.000
_cell.length_c   1.000
_cell.angle_alpha   90.00
_cell.angle_beta   90.00
_cell.angle_gamma   90.00
#
_symmetry.space_group_name_H-M   'P 1'
#
loop_
_entity.id
_entity.type
_entity.pdbx_description
1 polymer ?
#
loop_
_entity_poly.entity_id
_entity_poly.type
_entity_poly.pdbx_seq_one_letter_code
_entity_poly.pdbx_strand_id
1 'polypeptide(L)'
;AAVEKSLRLLQALVQIAAGTASSAADAKTWSTARGHFALARRYLRLFKWIDFSQLTLQSLSEPDSIRRALKTSKNALLALYFFMEMFCITNAMTLTTSPFLTSLQHHALQIWFLAISVSLLLTFYDLLSSHASKKQLYTALLVDSCDILIPGSAVGWIPASSVTVGVASSVSSVMVGQQIWGRVQKQ
;
A
#
# COMPACT_ATOMS: atom_id res chain seq x y z
N ALA A 1 4.94 2.07 13.15
CA ALA A 1 5.41 1.78 11.78
C ALA A 1 5.98 0.36 11.61
N ALA A 2 6.90 -0.10 12.46
CA ALA A 2 7.50 -1.44 12.34
C ALA A 2 6.46 -2.58 12.41
N VAL A 3 5.56 -2.55 13.39
CA VAL A 3 4.50 -3.58 13.58
C VAL A 3 3.64 -3.78 12.33
N GLU A 4 3.17 -2.69 11.71
CA GLU A 4 2.36 -2.76 10.48
C GLU A 4 3.12 -3.41 9.31
N LYS A 5 4.44 -3.20 9.22
CA LYS A 5 5.28 -3.81 8.18
C LYS A 5 5.52 -5.28 8.45
N SER A 6 5.71 -5.68 9.70
CA SER A 6 5.75 -7.10 10.08
C SER A 6 4.44 -7.81 9.75
N LEU A 7 3.29 -7.19 10.08
CA LEU A 7 1.98 -7.73 9.71
C LEU A 7 1.80 -7.82 8.19
N ARG A 8 2.33 -6.87 7.42
CA ARG A 8 2.30 -6.93 5.94
C ARG A 8 3.11 -8.11 5.41
N LEU A 9 4.29 -8.35 5.97
CA LEU A 9 5.12 -9.49 5.62
C LEU A 9 4.41 -10.81 5.96
N LEU A 10 3.85 -10.93 7.15
CA LEU A 10 3.09 -12.13 7.56
C LEU A 10 1.88 -12.37 6.64
N GLN A 11 1.11 -11.33 6.32
CA GLN A 11 0.01 -11.42 5.36
C GLN A 11 0.49 -11.94 3.99
N ALA A 12 1.64 -11.46 3.52
CA ALA A 12 2.19 -11.83 2.23
C ALA A 12 2.70 -13.28 2.21
N LEU A 13 3.37 -13.74 3.26
CA LEU A 13 3.82 -15.13 3.41
C LEU A 13 2.63 -16.10 3.45
N VAL A 14 1.60 -15.76 4.22
CA VAL A 14 0.37 -16.56 4.30
C VAL A 14 -0.39 -16.58 2.97
N GLN A 15 -0.35 -15.49 2.20
CA GLN A 15 -0.91 -15.45 0.84
C GLN A 15 -0.18 -16.40 -0.11
N ILE A 16 1.15 -16.50 -0.01
CA ILE A 16 1.95 -17.45 -0.78
C ILE A 16 1.62 -18.89 -0.37
N ALA A 17 1.53 -19.16 0.94
CA ALA A 17 1.15 -20.47 1.47
C ALA A 17 -0.24 -20.90 0.96
N ALA A 18 -1.23 -19.99 0.96
CA ALA A 18 -2.55 -20.26 0.43
C ALA A 18 -2.53 -20.61 -1.08
N GLY A 19 -1.67 -19.95 -1.86
CA GLY A 19 -1.54 -20.18 -3.30
C GLY A 19 -0.72 -21.42 -3.69
N THR A 20 -0.01 -22.02 -2.74
CA THR A 20 0.83 -23.21 -2.95
C THR A 20 0.31 -24.45 -2.21
N ALA A 21 -0.79 -24.30 -1.45
CA ALA A 21 -1.41 -25.39 -0.71
C ALA A 21 -1.96 -26.48 -1.65
N SER A 22 -1.67 -27.74 -1.32
CA SER A 22 -2.12 -28.90 -2.09
C SER A 22 -3.58 -29.28 -1.84
N SER A 23 -4.14 -28.87 -0.69
CA SER A 23 -5.53 -29.12 -0.32
C SER A 23 -6.34 -27.82 -0.29
N ALA A 24 -7.57 -27.89 -0.77
CA ALA A 24 -8.51 -26.76 -0.72
C ALA A 24 -8.85 -26.35 0.73
N ALA A 25 -8.85 -27.31 1.67
CA ALA A 25 -9.08 -27.01 3.08
C ALA A 25 -7.93 -26.19 3.68
N ASP A 26 -6.68 -26.55 3.36
CA ASP A 26 -5.49 -25.83 3.81
C ASP A 26 -5.43 -24.43 3.18
N ALA A 27 -5.70 -24.32 1.87
CA ALA A 27 -5.77 -23.04 1.17
C ALA A 27 -6.77 -22.08 1.83
N LYS A 28 -7.95 -22.60 2.23
CA LYS A 28 -8.98 -21.82 2.93
C LYS A 28 -8.47 -21.35 4.30
N THR A 29 -7.83 -22.21 5.08
CA THR A 29 -7.27 -21.87 6.39
C THR A 29 -6.24 -20.74 6.28
N TRP A 30 -5.30 -20.85 5.33
CA TRP A 30 -4.33 -19.80 5.06
C TRP A 30 -5.00 -18.51 4.59
N SER A 31 -6.02 -18.58 3.73
CA SER A 31 -6.78 -17.39 3.31
C SER A 31 -7.48 -16.69 4.47
N THR A 32 -8.00 -17.44 5.45
CA THR A 32 -8.60 -16.87 6.68
C THR A 32 -7.55 -16.13 7.50
N ALA A 33 -6.39 -16.75 7.74
CA ALA A 33 -5.29 -16.12 8.45
C ALA A 33 -4.80 -14.83 7.75
N ARG A 34 -4.71 -14.84 6.40
CA ARG A 34 -4.42 -13.65 5.59
C ARG A 34 -5.44 -12.54 5.86
N GLY A 35 -6.73 -12.89 5.93
CA GLY A 35 -7.81 -11.96 6.25
C GLY A 35 -7.62 -11.27 7.60
N HIS A 36 -7.25 -12.01 8.65
CA HIS A 36 -6.99 -11.46 9.97
C HIS A 36 -5.79 -10.49 9.98
N PHE A 37 -4.68 -10.84 9.32
CA PHE A 37 -3.53 -9.93 9.21
C PHE A 37 -3.87 -8.67 8.41
N ALA A 38 -4.65 -8.81 7.33
CA ALA A 38 -5.12 -7.67 6.55
C ALA A 38 -6.00 -6.74 7.41
N LEU A 39 -6.92 -7.31 8.20
CA LEU A 39 -7.78 -6.55 9.11
C LEU A 39 -6.98 -5.84 10.21
N ALA A 40 -6.03 -6.53 10.86
CA ALA A 40 -5.14 -5.94 11.86
C ALA A 40 -4.41 -4.70 11.33
N ARG A 41 -3.93 -4.77 10.07
CA ARG A 41 -3.28 -3.62 9.41
C ARG A 41 -4.24 -2.47 9.15
N ARG A 42 -5.51 -2.74 8.80
CA ARG A 42 -6.53 -1.71 8.59
C ARG A 42 -6.76 -0.88 9.85
N TYR A 43 -6.76 -1.49 11.02
CA TYR A 43 -6.86 -0.75 12.29
C TYR A 43 -5.66 0.17 12.52
N LEU A 44 -4.43 -0.31 12.27
CA LEU A 44 -3.22 0.49 12.47
C LEU A 44 -3.12 1.72 11.55
N ARG A 45 -3.90 1.75 10.47
CA ARG A 45 -3.90 2.85 9.50
C ARG A 45 -5.20 3.66 9.47
N LEU A 46 -6.13 3.39 10.39
CA LEU A 46 -7.47 3.99 10.41
C LEU A 46 -7.45 5.52 10.30
N PHE A 47 -6.52 6.18 10.99
CA PHE A 47 -6.38 7.64 11.01
C PHE A 47 -5.27 8.20 10.10
N LYS A 48 -4.62 7.36 9.28
CA LYS A 48 -3.53 7.83 8.39
C LYS A 48 -3.99 8.86 7.36
N TRP A 49 -5.28 8.91 7.05
CA TRP A 49 -5.82 9.93 6.15
C TRP A 49 -5.56 11.36 6.67
N ILE A 50 -5.45 11.54 8.00
CA ILE A 50 -5.12 12.83 8.62
C ILE A 50 -3.68 13.21 8.30
N ASP A 51 -2.74 12.27 8.48
CA ASP A 51 -1.33 12.49 8.16
C ASP A 51 -1.15 12.88 6.68
N PHE A 52 -1.81 12.15 5.77
CA PHE A 52 -1.73 12.44 4.34
C PHE A 52 -2.44 13.74 3.95
N SER A 53 -3.51 14.12 4.66
CA SER A 53 -4.14 15.44 4.50
C SER A 53 -3.18 16.56 4.89
N GLN A 54 -2.47 16.42 6.01
CA GLN A 54 -1.46 17.39 6.44
C GLN A 54 -0.28 17.46 5.45
N LEU A 55 0.19 16.32 4.96
CA LEU A 55 1.23 16.25 3.93
C LEU A 55 0.79 16.88 2.60
N THR A 56 -0.50 16.86 2.28
CA THR A 56 -1.07 17.54 1.11
C THR A 56 -1.01 19.05 1.27
N LEU A 57 -1.33 19.56 2.46
CA LEU A 57 -1.22 21.00 2.75
C LEU A 57 0.25 21.44 2.76
N GLN A 58 1.15 20.65 3.34
CA GLN A 58 2.58 20.93 3.35
C GLN A 58 3.17 20.92 1.93
N SER A 59 2.70 20.07 1.02
CA SER A 59 3.23 20.08 -0.35
C SER A 59 2.87 21.33 -1.14
N LEU A 60 1.90 22.14 -0.70
CA LEU A 60 1.56 23.40 -1.36
C LEU A 60 2.68 24.44 -1.29
N SER A 61 3.57 24.35 -0.28
CA SER A 61 4.73 25.24 -0.17
C SER A 61 5.94 24.80 -1.03
N GLU A 62 5.83 23.68 -1.76
CA GLU A 62 6.89 23.22 -2.65
C GLU A 62 7.11 24.27 -3.78
N PRO A 63 8.36 24.76 -3.97
CA PRO A 63 8.63 25.85 -4.89
C PRO A 63 8.48 25.44 -6.35
N ASP A 64 8.92 24.23 -6.69
CA ASP A 64 8.79 23.67 -8.04
C ASP A 64 7.34 23.28 -8.30
N SER A 65 6.75 23.92 -9.30
CA SER A 65 5.36 23.73 -9.71
C SER A 65 5.02 22.28 -10.11
N ILE A 66 5.90 21.59 -10.84
CA ILE A 66 5.63 20.22 -11.31
C ILE A 66 5.70 19.27 -10.12
N ARG A 67 6.76 19.40 -9.33
CA ARG A 67 6.94 18.59 -8.12
C ARG A 67 5.85 18.86 -7.09
N ARG A 68 5.41 20.11 -6.92
CA ARG A 68 4.28 20.51 -6.08
C ARG A 68 3.02 19.78 -6.51
N ALA A 69 2.69 19.83 -7.81
CA ALA A 69 1.50 19.16 -8.35
C ALA A 69 1.56 17.65 -8.07
N LEU A 70 2.66 16.98 -8.44
CA LEU A 70 2.83 15.54 -8.24
C LEU A 70 2.78 15.12 -6.76
N LYS A 71 3.46 15.84 -5.86
CA LYS A 71 3.42 15.59 -4.42
C LYS A 71 2.02 15.79 -3.84
N THR A 72 1.37 16.90 -4.20
CA THR A 72 0.02 17.22 -3.72
C THR A 72 -0.98 16.19 -4.20
N SER A 73 -0.97 15.84 -5.50
CA SER A 73 -1.85 14.81 -6.07
C SER A 73 -1.63 13.45 -5.42
N LYS A 74 -0.37 13.00 -5.26
CA LYS A 74 -0.06 11.74 -4.57
C LYS A 74 -0.62 11.72 -3.14
N ASN A 75 -0.34 12.76 -2.36
CA ASN A 75 -0.74 12.81 -0.96
C ASN A 75 -2.27 12.93 -0.82
N ALA A 76 -2.93 13.70 -1.69
CA ALA A 76 -4.38 13.83 -1.72
C ALA A 76 -5.08 12.50 -2.07
N LEU A 77 -4.57 11.78 -3.08
CA LEU A 77 -5.10 10.46 -3.46
C LEU A 77 -4.91 9.44 -2.32
N LEU A 78 -3.76 9.45 -1.63
CA LEU A 78 -3.54 8.60 -0.46
C LEU A 78 -4.48 8.97 0.70
N ALA A 79 -4.69 10.26 0.97
CA ALA A 79 -5.64 10.71 1.98
C ALA A 79 -7.05 10.21 1.68
N LEU A 80 -7.51 10.39 0.43
CA LEU A 80 -8.82 9.92 -0.02
C LEU A 80 -8.95 8.39 0.10
N TYR A 81 -7.92 7.64 -0.29
CA TYR A 81 -7.89 6.19 -0.15
C TYR A 81 -8.07 5.73 1.30
N PHE A 82 -7.26 6.24 2.23
CA PHE A 82 -7.35 5.86 3.64
C PHE A 82 -8.68 6.30 4.25
N PHE A 83 -9.20 7.45 3.83
CA PHE A 83 -10.51 7.94 4.25
C PHE A 83 -11.64 6.99 3.81
N MET A 84 -11.64 6.55 2.55
CA MET A 84 -12.64 5.59 2.06
C MET A 84 -12.52 4.23 2.76
N GLU A 85 -11.29 3.75 2.98
CA GLU A 85 -11.08 2.47 3.65
C GLU A 85 -11.55 2.48 5.11
N MET A 86 -11.49 3.64 5.79
CA MET A 86 -12.03 3.82 7.14
C MET A 86 -13.49 3.34 7.24
N PHE A 87 -14.32 3.61 6.23
CA PHE A 87 -15.70 3.13 6.19
C PHE A 87 -15.80 1.65 5.84
N CYS A 88 -14.92 1.17 4.96
CA CYS A 88 -14.90 -0.22 4.48
C CYS A 88 -14.45 -1.23 5.55
N ILE A 89 -13.88 -0.78 6.67
CA ILE A 89 -13.46 -1.67 7.76
C ILE A 89 -14.64 -2.41 8.42
N THR A 90 -15.82 -1.79 8.47
CA THR A 90 -17.04 -2.39 9.04
C THR A 90 -17.48 -3.64 8.28
N ASN A 91 -17.42 -3.59 6.94
CA ASN A 91 -17.67 -4.73 6.08
C ASN A 91 -16.57 -5.80 6.21
N ALA A 92 -15.30 -5.40 6.40
CA ALA A 92 -14.19 -6.33 6.63
C ALA A 92 -14.28 -7.07 7.98
N MET A 93 -14.90 -6.45 8.99
CA MET A 93 -15.20 -7.09 10.28
C MET A 93 -16.43 -8.01 10.24
N THR A 94 -17.10 -8.15 9.09
CA THR A 94 -18.37 -8.87 8.93
C THR A 94 -19.53 -8.30 9.77
N LEU A 95 -19.41 -7.06 10.26
CA LEU A 95 -20.47 -6.39 11.04
C LEU A 95 -21.61 -5.88 10.15
N THR A 96 -21.27 -5.39 8.95
CA THR A 96 -22.23 -4.87 7.97
C THR A 96 -21.99 -5.55 6.63
N THR A 97 -22.99 -6.25 6.10
CA THR A 97 -22.94 -6.83 4.75
C THR A 97 -23.68 -5.91 3.79
N SER A 98 -22.98 -4.95 3.21
CA SER A 98 -23.57 -3.98 2.27
C SER A 98 -22.85 -3.99 0.93
N PRO A 99 -23.57 -4.14 -0.20
CA PRO A 99 -22.96 -4.07 -1.54
C PRO A 99 -22.37 -2.70 -1.86
N PHE A 100 -22.82 -1.65 -1.17
CA PHE A 100 -22.20 -0.33 -1.28
C PHE A 100 -20.77 -0.34 -0.75
N LEU A 101 -20.50 -0.99 0.39
CA LEU A 101 -19.17 -1.02 1.00
C LEU A 101 -18.18 -1.87 0.20
N THR A 102 -18.65 -2.93 -0.47
CA THR A 102 -17.81 -3.70 -1.38
C THR A 102 -17.46 -2.91 -2.64
N SER A 103 -18.42 -2.17 -3.21
CA SER A 103 -18.17 -1.25 -4.31
C SER A 103 -17.23 -0.11 -3.90
N LEU A 104 -17.46 0.50 -2.73
CA LEU A 104 -16.61 1.56 -2.19
C LEU A 104 -15.16 1.08 -1.99
N GLN A 105 -14.99 -0.15 -1.47
CA GLN A 105 -13.68 -0.77 -1.33
C GLN A 105 -12.98 -0.96 -2.67
N HIS A 106 -13.72 -1.32 -3.73
CA HIS A 106 -13.18 -1.46 -5.07
C HIS A 106 -12.70 -0.11 -5.64
N HIS A 107 -13.50 0.95 -5.51
CA HIS A 107 -13.10 2.30 -5.90
C HIS A 107 -11.91 2.83 -5.08
N ALA A 108 -11.85 2.52 -3.78
CA ALA A 108 -10.71 2.86 -2.95
C ALA A 108 -9.40 2.21 -3.48
N LEU A 109 -9.47 0.96 -3.95
CA LEU A 109 -8.30 0.29 -4.56
C LEU A 109 -7.88 0.94 -5.88
N GLN A 110 -8.83 1.40 -6.70
CA GLN A 110 -8.54 2.16 -7.92
C GLN A 110 -7.80 3.47 -7.60
N ILE A 111 -8.26 4.21 -6.58
CA ILE A 111 -7.61 5.45 -6.12
C ILE A 111 -6.21 5.15 -5.58
N TRP A 112 -6.04 4.06 -4.83
CA TRP A 112 -4.73 3.65 -4.34
C TRP A 112 -3.76 3.33 -5.49
N PHE A 113 -4.22 2.64 -6.54
CA PHE A 113 -3.43 2.42 -7.75
C PHE A 113 -2.99 3.75 -8.37
N LEU A 114 -3.91 4.69 -8.57
CA LEU A 114 -3.61 6.01 -9.12
C LEU A 114 -2.59 6.76 -8.25
N ALA A 115 -2.71 6.68 -6.93
CA ALA A 115 -1.77 7.30 -6.01
C ALA A 115 -0.33 6.76 -6.18
N ILE A 116 -0.18 5.45 -6.34
CA ILE A 116 1.12 4.81 -6.61
C ILE A 116 1.65 5.23 -7.98
N SER A 117 0.81 5.29 -9.00
CA SER A 117 1.21 5.76 -10.34
C SER A 117 1.75 7.19 -10.30
N VAL A 118 1.10 8.10 -9.57
CA VAL A 118 1.62 9.47 -9.36
C VAL A 118 2.93 9.46 -8.54
N SER A 119 3.07 8.56 -7.57
CA SER A 119 4.31 8.38 -6.80
C SER A 119 5.48 7.91 -7.68
N LEU A 120 5.23 7.02 -8.63
CA LEU A 120 6.21 6.59 -9.63
C LEU A 120 6.64 7.77 -10.50
N LEU A 121 5.68 8.53 -11.05
CA LEU A 121 5.97 9.73 -11.85
C LEU A 121 6.80 10.76 -11.07
N LEU A 122 6.47 10.99 -9.80
CA LEU A 122 7.26 11.85 -8.91
C LEU A 122 8.69 11.32 -8.72
N THR A 123 8.86 10.01 -8.53
CA THR A 123 10.18 9.40 -8.35
C THR A 123 11.02 9.49 -9.62
N PHE A 124 10.41 9.29 -10.80
CA PHE A 124 11.09 9.50 -12.09
C PHE A 124 11.48 10.96 -12.28
N TYR A 125 10.59 11.90 -11.94
CA TYR A 125 10.90 13.33 -11.99
C TYR A 125 12.08 13.69 -11.07
N ASP A 126 12.04 13.26 -9.80
CA ASP A 126 13.12 13.52 -8.85
C ASP A 126 14.46 12.87 -9.27
N LEU A 127 14.42 11.75 -10.01
CA LEU A 127 15.61 11.10 -10.59
C LEU A 127 16.23 11.94 -11.73
N LEU A 128 15.38 12.48 -12.61
CA LEU A 128 15.82 13.32 -13.73
C LEU A 128 16.36 14.68 -13.24
N SER A 129 15.65 15.29 -12.29
CA SER A 129 16.01 16.60 -11.72
C SER A 129 17.08 16.53 -10.63
N SER A 130 17.57 15.33 -10.28
CA SER A 130 18.59 15.09 -9.24
C SER A 130 18.25 15.70 -7.87
N HIS A 131 16.97 15.75 -7.51
CA HIS A 131 16.48 16.39 -6.28
C HIS A 131 16.72 15.58 -4.99
N ALA A 132 17.18 14.33 -5.10
CA ALA A 132 17.40 13.46 -3.94
C ALA A 132 18.51 12.42 -4.18
N SER A 133 18.87 11.72 -3.10
CA SER A 133 19.83 10.61 -3.18
C SER A 133 19.30 9.49 -4.09
N LYS A 134 20.08 9.15 -5.13
CA LYS A 134 19.75 8.06 -6.07
C LYS A 134 19.39 6.76 -5.35
N LYS A 135 20.11 6.40 -4.27
CA LYS A 135 19.82 5.18 -3.49
C LYS A 135 18.42 5.18 -2.88
N GLN A 136 17.98 6.33 -2.35
CA GLN A 136 16.63 6.47 -1.78
C GLN A 136 15.58 6.40 -2.88
N LEU A 137 15.82 7.05 -4.02
CA LEU A 137 14.91 7.04 -5.18
C LEU A 137 14.77 5.64 -5.79
N TYR A 138 15.86 4.90 -5.99
CA TYR A 138 15.79 3.52 -6.49
C TYR A 138 15.01 2.61 -5.54
N THR A 139 15.20 2.78 -4.22
CA THR A 139 14.43 2.00 -3.26
C THR A 139 12.94 2.35 -3.32
N ALA A 140 12.60 3.63 -3.44
CA ALA A 140 11.21 4.07 -3.60
C ALA A 140 10.59 3.51 -4.89
N LEU A 141 11.33 3.58 -6.00
CA LEU A 141 10.90 3.06 -7.30
C LEU A 141 10.62 1.55 -7.24
N LEU A 142 11.51 0.77 -6.63
CA LEU A 142 11.33 -0.68 -6.48
C LEU A 142 10.12 -1.02 -5.59
N VAL A 143 9.96 -0.29 -4.49
CA VAL A 143 8.83 -0.47 -3.57
C VAL A 143 7.51 -0.14 -4.26
N ASP A 144 7.42 1.00 -4.95
CA ASP A 144 6.20 1.42 -5.66
C ASP A 144 5.87 0.45 -6.81
N SER A 145 6.89 -0.06 -7.51
CA SER A 145 6.73 -1.06 -8.57
C SER A 145 6.23 -2.42 -8.06
N CYS A 146 6.61 -2.81 -6.84
CA CYS A 146 6.06 -4.01 -6.20
C CYS A 146 4.64 -3.75 -5.66
N ASP A 147 4.42 -2.58 -5.08
CA ASP A 147 3.16 -2.23 -4.42
C ASP A 147 2.03 -2.01 -5.43
N ILE A 148 2.30 -1.57 -6.67
CA ILE A 148 1.28 -1.35 -7.70
C ILE A 148 0.55 -2.64 -8.10
N LEU A 149 1.20 -3.80 -7.95
CA LEU A 149 0.61 -5.10 -8.26
C LEU A 149 -0.57 -5.43 -7.35
N ILE A 150 -0.59 -4.92 -6.12
CA ILE A 150 -1.61 -5.26 -5.12
C ILE A 150 -2.98 -4.65 -5.46
N PRO A 151 -3.13 -3.32 -5.63
CA PRO A 151 -4.39 -2.77 -6.10
C PRO A 151 -4.64 -3.13 -7.57
N GLY A 152 -3.59 -3.22 -8.40
CA GLY A 152 -3.74 -3.57 -9.82
C GLY A 152 -4.36 -4.95 -10.04
N SER A 153 -3.93 -5.97 -9.29
CA SER A 153 -4.54 -7.30 -9.36
C SER A 153 -5.91 -7.35 -8.70
N ALA A 154 -6.12 -6.61 -7.61
CA ALA A 154 -7.37 -6.63 -6.86
C ALA A 154 -8.53 -5.95 -7.61
N VAL A 155 -8.22 -4.95 -8.44
CA VAL A 155 -9.18 -4.28 -9.34
C VAL A 155 -9.33 -5.03 -10.67
N GLY A 156 -8.40 -5.95 -10.99
CA GLY A 156 -8.42 -6.73 -12.24
C GLY A 156 -7.73 -6.04 -13.43
N TRP A 157 -6.98 -4.96 -13.20
CA TRP A 157 -6.21 -4.27 -14.25
C TRP A 157 -4.91 -5.00 -14.63
N ILE A 158 -4.34 -5.77 -13.69
CA ILE A 158 -3.11 -6.53 -13.90
C ILE A 158 -3.40 -8.02 -13.68
N PRO A 159 -3.17 -8.91 -14.67
CA PRO A 159 -3.38 -10.35 -14.53
C PRO A 159 -2.22 -10.99 -13.74
N ALA A 160 -2.07 -10.63 -12.47
CA ALA A 160 -1.06 -11.19 -11.58
C ALA A 160 -1.67 -12.28 -10.69
N SER A 161 -0.96 -13.40 -10.54
CA SER A 161 -1.38 -14.48 -9.65
C SER A 161 -1.31 -14.04 -8.17
N SER A 162 -2.11 -14.68 -7.30
CA SER A 162 -2.07 -14.42 -5.86
C SER A 162 -0.67 -14.65 -5.27
N VAL A 163 0.08 -15.62 -5.78
CA VAL A 163 1.46 -15.90 -5.35
C VAL A 163 2.39 -14.77 -5.76
N THR A 164 2.31 -14.31 -7.02
CA THR A 164 3.13 -13.19 -7.52
C THR A 164 2.92 -11.92 -6.69
N VAL A 165 1.67 -11.60 -6.37
CA VAL A 165 1.32 -10.44 -5.52
C VAL A 165 1.84 -10.63 -4.09
N GLY A 166 1.78 -11.85 -3.56
CA GLY A 166 2.38 -12.20 -2.27
C GLY A 166 3.89 -11.98 -2.26
N VAL A 167 4.61 -12.46 -3.27
CA VAL A 167 6.07 -12.26 -3.39
C VAL A 167 6.42 -10.78 -3.47
N ALA A 168 5.74 -10.02 -4.33
CA ALA A 168 5.97 -8.59 -4.47
C ALA A 168 5.73 -7.83 -3.15
N SER A 169 4.65 -8.15 -2.44
CA SER A 169 4.37 -7.56 -1.12
C SER A 169 5.40 -7.95 -0.07
N SER A 170 5.96 -9.16 -0.13
CA SER A 170 7.03 -9.60 0.78
C SER A 170 8.31 -8.79 0.53
N VAL A 171 8.74 -8.67 -0.72
CA VAL A 171 9.94 -7.89 -1.12
C VAL A 171 9.80 -6.43 -0.66
N SER A 172 8.68 -5.78 -0.98
CA SER A 172 8.47 -4.39 -0.58
C SER A 172 8.42 -4.20 0.94
N SER A 173 7.87 -5.17 1.68
CA SER A 173 7.83 -5.13 3.15
C SER A 173 9.21 -5.26 3.78
N VAL A 174 10.06 -6.16 3.27
CA VAL A 174 11.43 -6.35 3.77
C VAL A 174 12.26 -5.09 3.51
N MET A 175 12.21 -4.54 2.30
CA MET A 175 12.95 -3.32 1.96
C MET A 175 12.56 -2.13 2.86
N VAL A 176 11.26 -1.92 3.06
CA VAL A 176 10.78 -0.84 3.94
C VAL A 176 11.11 -1.13 5.41
N GLY A 177 11.07 -2.39 5.83
CA GLY A 177 11.47 -2.81 7.18
C GLY A 177 12.95 -2.52 7.47
N GLN A 178 13.84 -2.84 6.54
CA GLN A 178 15.28 -2.54 6.63
C GLN A 178 15.53 -1.03 6.74
N GLN A 179 14.81 -0.20 5.99
CA GLN A 179 14.92 1.26 6.09
C GLN A 179 14.47 1.81 7.45
N ILE A 180 13.48 1.18 8.09
CA ILE A 180 13.04 1.57 9.44
C ILE A 180 14.13 1.16 10.43
N TRP A 181 14.64 -0.07 10.34
CA TRP A 181 15.71 -0.57 11.22
C TRP A 181 16.96 0.32 11.17
N GLY A 182 17.43 0.66 9.96
CA GLY A 182 18.59 1.53 9.80
C GLY A 182 18.37 2.97 10.26
N ARG A 183 17.12 3.43 10.42
CA ARG A 183 16.80 4.71 11.05
C ARG A 183 16.84 4.62 12.58
N VAL A 184 16.36 3.51 13.14
CA VAL A 184 16.39 3.25 14.59
C VAL A 184 17.83 3.12 15.10
N GLN A 185 18.71 2.46 14.35
CA GLN A 185 20.13 2.30 14.76
C GLN A 185 20.94 3.61 14.78
N LYS A 186 20.45 4.66 14.14
CA LYS A 186 21.12 5.97 14.09
C LYS A 186 20.65 6.93 15.18
N GLN A 187 19.64 6.53 15.96
CA GLN A 187 19.17 7.22 17.16
C GLN A 187 19.83 6.60 18.38
#